data_AF-A0A151SJU4-F1
#
_entry.id   AF-A0A151SJU4-F1
#
_cell.length_a   1.000
_cell.length_b   1.000
_cell.length_c   1.000
_cell.angle_alpha   90.00
_cell.angle_beta   90.00
_cell.angle_gamma   90.00
#
_symmetry.space_group_name_H-M   'P 1'
#
loop_
_entity.id
_entity.type
_entity.pdbx_description
1 polymer ?
#
loop_
_entity_poly.entity_id
_entity_poly.type
_entity_poly.pdbx_seq_one_letter_code
_entity_poly.pdbx_strand_id
1 'polypeptide(L)' 'KVAHEGTNQVKHSKVNILTFQVKMFKMQEYDFIDNMYKKFIVIMNKLNDLGEKYTTYKK' A
#
# COMPACT_ATOMS: atom_id res chain seq x y z
N LYS A 1 -11.57 14.75 23.89
CA LYS A 1 -11.52 14.61 22.41
C LYS A 1 -10.05 14.64 21.99
N VAL A 2 -9.39 13.48 21.91
CA VAL A 2 -7.97 13.37 21.49
C VAL A 2 -7.74 12.10 20.66
N ALA A 3 -8.50 11.02 20.92
CA ALA A 3 -8.33 9.74 20.23
C ALA A 3 -8.69 9.76 18.72
N HIS A 4 -9.67 10.56 18.29
CA HIS A 4 -10.13 10.55 16.89
C HIS A 4 -9.17 11.24 15.91
N GLU A 5 -8.52 12.34 16.30
CA GLU A 5 -7.54 13.02 15.43
C GLU A 5 -6.26 12.20 15.25
N GLY A 6 -5.76 11.58 16.32
CA GLY A 6 -4.63 10.66 16.24
C GLY A 6 -4.92 9.45 15.34
N THR A 7 -6.16 8.94 15.36
CA THR A 7 -6.57 7.82 14.50
C THR A 7 -6.53 8.19 13.01
N ASN A 8 -6.95 9.41 12.66
CA ASN A 8 -6.92 9.90 11.28
C ASN A 8 -5.48 10.17 10.80
N GLN A 9 -4.64 10.79 11.63
CA GLN A 9 -3.22 11.01 11.30
C GLN A 9 -2.46 9.70 11.08
N VAL A 10 -2.70 8.70 11.92
CA VAL A 10 -2.10 7.36 11.77
C VAL A 10 -2.57 6.70 10.46
N LYS A 11 -3.85 6.84 10.10
CA LYS A 11 -4.39 6.33 8.84
C LYS A 11 -3.71 6.98 7.63
N HIS A 12 -3.60 8.30 7.61
CA HIS A 12 -2.93 9.03 6.53
C HIS A 12 -1.45 8.68 6.41
N SER A 13 -0.73 8.58 7.54
CA SER A 13 0.68 8.17 7.53
C SER A 13 0.87 6.78 6.92
N LYS A 14 0.02 5.80 7.30
CA LYS A 14 0.03 4.45 6.72
C LYS A 14 -0.23 4.45 5.21
N VAL A 15 -1.21 5.22 4.74
CA VAL A 15 -1.47 5.39 3.30
C VAL A 15 -0.25 5.94 2.57
N ASN A 16 0.40 6.98 3.11
CA ASN A 16 1.58 7.59 2.50
C ASN A 16 2.74 6.60 2.40
N ILE A 17 3.00 5.83 3.47
CA ILE A 17 4.05 4.81 3.52
C ILE A 17 3.78 3.72 2.48
N LEU A 18 2.56 3.18 2.43
CA LEU A 18 2.20 2.13 1.47
C LEU A 18 2.23 2.63 0.02
N THR A 19 1.78 3.85 -0.23
CA THR A 19 1.86 4.49 -1.55
C THR A 19 3.31 4.64 -2.00
N PHE A 20 4.21 5.03 -1.09
CA PHE A 20 5.64 5.08 -1.36
C PHE A 20 6.21 3.67 -1.66
N GLN A 21 5.81 2.65 -0.90
CA GLN A 21 6.21 1.26 -1.16
C GLN A 21 5.78 0.78 -2.54
N VAL A 22 4.56 1.10 -2.99
CA VAL A 22 4.12 0.78 -4.36
C VAL A 22 4.98 1.47 -5.40
N LYS A 23 5.22 2.78 -5.27
CA LYS A 23 6.03 3.56 -6.24
C LYS A 23 7.47 3.08 -6.33
N MET A 24 8.05 2.65 -5.21
CA MET A 24 9.41 2.13 -5.14
C MET A 24 9.47 0.62 -5.38
N PHE A 25 8.33 -0.03 -5.63
CA PHE A 25 8.28 -1.48 -5.77
C PHE A 25 8.99 -1.89 -7.05
N LYS A 26 10.05 -2.68 -6.89
CA LYS A 26 10.80 -3.26 -8.00
C LYS A 26 11.17 -4.69 -7.69
N MET A 27 11.08 -5.53 -8.71
CA MET A 27 11.59 -6.90 -8.64
C MET A 27 13.11 -6.85 -8.45
N GLN A 28 13.63 -7.68 -7.54
CA GLN A 28 15.08 -7.87 -7.43
C GLN A 28 15.53 -8.92 -8.44
N GLU A 29 16.78 -8.86 -8.87
CA GLU A 29 17.37 -9.72 -9.90
C GLU A 29 17.22 -11.22 -9.62
N TYR A 30 17.19 -11.61 -8.34
CA TYR A 30 17.07 -12.99 -7.89
C TYR A 30 15.73 -13.28 -7.18
N ASP A 31 14.75 -12.38 -7.27
CA ASP A 31 13.41 -12.65 -6.72
C ASP A 31 12.58 -13.41 -7.76
N PHE A 32 11.72 -14.32 -7.31
CA PHE A 32 10.78 -14.98 -8.21
C PHE A 32 9.60 -14.06 -8.51
N ILE A 33 9.09 -14.11 -9.75
CA ILE A 33 7.91 -13.32 -10.14
C ILE A 33 6.72 -13.56 -9.20
N ASP A 34 6.52 -14.80 -8.76
CA ASP A 34 5.47 -15.16 -7.80
C ASP A 34 5.64 -14.49 -6.45
N ASN A 35 6.89 -14.38 -5.97
CA ASN A 35 7.17 -13.73 -4.69
C ASN A 35 6.99 -12.21 -4.79
N MET A 36 7.42 -11.61 -5.89
CA MET A 36 7.18 -10.20 -6.20
C MET A 36 5.68 -9.92 -6.28
N TYR A 37 4.93 -10.76 -6.98
CA TYR A 37 3.48 -10.64 -7.15
C TYR A 37 2.71 -10.80 -5.83
N LYS A 38 3.10 -11.76 -4.97
CA LYS A 38 2.53 -11.91 -3.62
C LYS A 38 2.73 -10.67 -2.77
N LYS A 39 3.95 -10.12 -2.73
CA LYS A 39 4.26 -8.88 -2.00
C LYS A 39 3.45 -7.70 -2.54
N PHE A 40 3.29 -7.59 -3.85
CA PHE A 40 2.46 -6.57 -4.48
C PHE A 40 0.99 -6.68 -4.05
N ILE A 41 0.39 -7.87 -4.10
CA ILE A 41 -0.99 -8.11 -3.64
C ILE A 41 -1.16 -7.71 -2.18
N VAL A 42 -0.21 -8.05 -1.31
CA VAL A 42 -0.28 -7.69 0.12
C VAL A 42 -0.32 -6.17 0.32
N ILE A 43 0.46 -5.41 -0.45
CA ILE A 43 0.47 -3.94 -0.36
C ILE A 43 -0.86 -3.36 -0.86
N MET A 44 -1.37 -3.87 -1.98
CA MET A 44 -2.64 -3.44 -2.58
C MET A 44 -3.82 -3.70 -1.64
N ASN A 45 -3.86 -4.87 -0.99
CA ASN A 45 -4.90 -5.20 -0.02
C ASN A 45 -4.86 -4.26 1.19
N LYS A 46 -3.66 -3.97 1.73
CA LYS A 46 -3.52 -3.01 2.84
C LYS A 46 -3.98 -1.61 2.48
N LEU A 47 -3.77 -1.16 1.24
CA LEU A 47 -4.28 0.13 0.76
C LEU A 47 -5.82 0.12 0.67
N ASN A 48 -6.40 -0.96 0.11
CA ASN A 48 -7.85 -1.12 0.04
C ASN A 48 -8.51 -1.12 1.43
N ASP A 49 -7.91 -1.79 2.42
CA ASP A 49 -8.39 -1.82 3.81
C ASP A 49 -8.36 -0.42 4.46
N LEU A 50 -7.46 0.46 4.01
CA LEU A 50 -7.41 1.86 4.44
C LEU A 50 -8.37 2.75 3.64
N GLY A 51 -9.14 2.21 2.70
CA GLY A 51 -10.10 2.95 1.87
C GLY A 51 -9.48 3.64 0.65
N GLU A 52 -8.18 3.43 0.40
CA GLU A 52 -7.53 3.89 -0.82
C GLU A 52 -7.72 2.83 -1.91
N LYS A 53 -8.77 3.00 -2.72
CA LYS A 53 -9.02 2.12 -3.86
C LYS A 53 -8.03 2.43 -4.97
N TYR A 54 -6.94 1.69 -5.01
CA TYR A 54 -6.03 1.71 -6.15
C TYR A 54 -6.58 0.79 -7.24
N THR A 55 -7.27 1.37 -8.22
CA THR A 55 -7.67 0.63 -9.43
C THR A 55 -6.49 0.63 -10.40
N THR A 56 -5.99 -0.55 -10.75
CA THR A 56 -4.93 -0.76 -11.75
C THR A 56 -5.36 -0.41 -13.18
N TYR A 57 -6.63 -0.06 -13.39
CA TYR A 57 -7.17 0.45 -14.64
C TYR A 57 -7.54 1.92 -14.49
N LYS A 58 -6.71 2.82 -15.03
CA LYS A 58 -7.22 4.12 -15.50
C LYS A 58 -7.66 3.90 -16.95
N LYS A 59 -8.90 4.26 -17.24
CA LYS A 59 -9.46 4.28 -18.59
C LYS A 59 -8.79 5.38 -19.41
#